data_AF-A0A8T4NA18-F1
#
_entry.id   AF-A0A8T4NA18-F1
#
_cell.length_a   1.000
_cell.length_b   1.000
_cell.length_c   1.000
_cell.angle_alpha   90.00
_cell.angle_beta   90.00
_cell.angle_gamma   90.00
#
_symmetry.space_group_name_H-M   'P 1'
#
loop_
_entity.id
_entity.type
_entity.pdbx_description
1 polymer ?
#
loop_
_entity_poly.entity_id
_entity_poly.type
_entity_poly.pdbx_seq_one_letter_code
_entity_poly.pdbx_strand_id
1 'polypeptide(L)'
;MKKEIYYEKYPRQIVLFSNIVSIAIYLIGAFIIYQLGIIWLILYLAYIILLELRLIKGHCTDCYYYGKRCAFGKGKISSAFFKKGKSENFCKKKITWKSLIPDLMVSLIPFVVGIVLLIKNFNWIFLLSVIALFVLTSIGNGIIRSRLACKYCKQKQIGCPAQKLFEKKN
;
A
#
# COMPACT_ATOMS: atom_id res chain seq x y z
N MET A 1 17.36 0.92 27.67
CA MET A 1 16.61 0.25 26.58
C MET A 1 15.19 0.82 26.52
N LYS A 2 14.80 1.54 25.45
CA LYS A 2 13.40 1.95 25.25
C LYS A 2 12.57 0.69 24.98
N LYS A 3 11.61 0.38 25.85
CA LYS A 3 10.65 -0.72 25.63
C LYS A 3 9.83 -0.38 24.38
N GLU A 4 10.11 -1.04 23.26
CA GLU A 4 9.38 -0.80 22.03
C GLU A 4 7.93 -1.26 22.18
N ILE A 5 7.02 -0.31 22.18
CA ILE A 5 5.58 -0.56 22.28
C ILE A 5 5.10 -1.08 20.92
N TYR A 6 4.40 -2.21 20.92
CA TYR A 6 3.73 -2.76 19.73
C TYR A 6 2.23 -2.94 19.99
N TYR A 7 1.43 -2.96 18.92
CA TYR A 7 0.02 -3.29 19.00
C TYR A 7 -0.22 -4.76 18.65
N GLU A 8 -0.83 -5.52 19.56
CA GLU A 8 -1.36 -6.86 19.26
C GLU A 8 -2.53 -6.82 18.27
N LYS A 9 -3.39 -5.81 18.43
CA LYS A 9 -4.46 -5.47 17.49
C LYS A 9 -4.43 -3.95 17.30
N TYR A 10 -4.28 -3.48 16.08
CA TYR A 10 -4.25 -2.04 15.82
C TYR A 10 -5.59 -1.37 16.22
N PRO A 11 -5.55 -0.15 16.78
CA PRO A 11 -6.73 0.68 16.99
C PRO A 11 -7.52 0.87 15.68
N ARG A 12 -8.87 0.88 15.77
CA ARG A 12 -9.73 1.02 14.58
C ARG A 12 -9.48 2.31 13.83
N GLN A 13 -9.16 3.40 14.53
CA GLN A 13 -8.85 4.69 13.93
C GLN A 13 -7.64 4.60 12.98
N ILE A 14 -6.55 3.92 13.39
CA ILE A 14 -5.37 3.75 12.53
C ILE A 14 -5.73 2.96 11.27
N VAL A 15 -6.54 1.91 11.43
CA VAL A 15 -7.02 1.12 10.29
C VAL A 15 -7.86 1.96 9.34
N LEU A 16 -8.77 2.76 9.88
CA LEU A 16 -9.64 3.64 9.11
C LEU A 16 -8.83 4.68 8.34
N PHE A 17 -7.97 5.45 9.03
CA PHE A 17 -7.13 6.47 8.38
C PHE A 17 -6.21 5.86 7.31
N SER A 18 -5.61 4.70 7.56
CA SER A 18 -4.74 4.04 6.58
C SER A 18 -5.49 3.64 5.31
N ASN A 19 -6.72 3.13 5.46
CA ASN A 19 -7.55 2.77 4.32
C ASN A 19 -8.12 3.99 3.60
N ILE A 20 -8.49 5.06 4.31
CA ILE A 20 -8.96 6.31 3.68
C ILE A 20 -7.90 6.85 2.73
N VAL A 21 -6.62 6.90 3.15
CA VAL A 21 -5.54 7.39 2.28
C VAL A 21 -5.33 6.45 1.09
N SER A 22 -5.36 5.13 1.28
CA SER A 22 -5.22 4.18 0.18
C SER A 22 -6.37 4.29 -0.84
N ILE A 23 -7.61 4.39 -0.36
CA ILE A 23 -8.79 4.56 -1.20
C ILE A 23 -8.74 5.90 -1.94
N ALA A 24 -8.35 6.98 -1.26
CA ALA A 24 -8.20 8.30 -1.90
C ALA A 24 -7.19 8.26 -3.05
N ILE A 25 -6.04 7.60 -2.86
CA ILE A 25 -5.04 7.40 -3.93
C ILE A 25 -5.65 6.64 -5.11
N TYR A 26 -6.40 5.55 -4.86
CA TYR A 26 -7.03 4.76 -5.91
C TYR A 26 -8.12 5.54 -6.66
N LEU A 27 -8.95 6.29 -5.96
CA LEU A 27 -10.01 7.10 -6.56
C LEU A 27 -9.45 8.23 -7.42
N ILE A 28 -8.43 8.94 -6.92
CA ILE A 28 -7.77 9.99 -7.70
C ILE A 28 -7.06 9.40 -8.92
N GLY A 29 -6.35 8.29 -8.74
CA GLY A 29 -5.72 7.57 -9.85
C GLY A 29 -6.74 7.12 -10.90
N ALA A 30 -7.85 6.52 -10.46
CA ALA A 30 -8.95 6.10 -11.32
C ALA A 30 -9.58 7.27 -12.07
N PHE A 31 -9.80 8.40 -11.40
CA PHE A 31 -10.33 9.62 -12.02
C PHE A 31 -9.43 10.15 -13.14
N ILE A 32 -8.11 10.15 -12.94
CA ILE A 32 -7.14 10.56 -13.96
C ILE A 32 -7.13 9.57 -15.14
N ILE A 33 -7.11 8.27 -14.86
CA ILE A 33 -7.10 7.24 -15.92
C ILE A 33 -8.40 7.21 -16.71
N TYR A 34 -9.54 7.48 -16.07
CA TYR A 34 -10.83 7.55 -16.73
C TYR A 34 -10.87 8.57 -17.88
N GLN A 35 -10.05 9.62 -17.83
CA GLN A 35 -9.93 10.60 -18.90
C GLN A 35 -9.36 10.01 -20.20
N LEU A 36 -8.66 8.88 -20.14
CA LEU A 36 -8.23 8.13 -21.33
C LEU A 36 -9.35 7.26 -21.91
N GLY A 37 -10.42 7.02 -21.15
CA GLY A 37 -11.56 6.21 -21.53
C GLY A 37 -11.86 5.07 -20.54
N ILE A 38 -13.06 4.51 -20.68
CA ILE A 38 -13.59 3.50 -19.76
C ILE A 38 -12.78 2.20 -19.77
N ILE A 39 -12.23 1.80 -20.91
CA ILE A 39 -11.43 0.57 -21.04
C ILE A 39 -10.18 0.68 -20.15
N TRP A 40 -9.50 1.82 -20.16
CA TRP A 40 -8.31 2.06 -19.33
C TRP A 40 -8.65 2.08 -17.84
N LEU A 41 -9.81 2.65 -17.47
CA LEU A 41 -10.29 2.61 -16.09
C LEU A 41 -10.49 1.16 -15.63
N ILE A 42 -11.17 0.33 -16.42
CA ILE A 42 -11.41 -1.08 -16.08
C ILE A 42 -10.09 -1.82 -15.90
N LEU A 43 -9.13 -1.65 -16.81
CA LEU A 43 -7.80 -2.27 -16.71
C LEU A 43 -7.06 -1.81 -15.45
N TYR A 44 -7.12 -0.52 -15.11
CA TYR A 44 -6.49 0.02 -13.91
C TYR A 44 -7.11 -0.53 -12.61
N LEU A 45 -8.44 -0.61 -12.54
CA LEU A 45 -9.13 -1.18 -11.38
C LEU A 45 -8.84 -2.68 -11.23
N ALA A 46 -8.86 -3.43 -12.34
CA ALA A 46 -8.47 -4.83 -12.36
C ALA A 46 -7.03 -5.01 -11.86
N TYR A 47 -6.12 -4.15 -12.29
CA TYR A 47 -4.73 -4.15 -11.84
C TYR A 47 -4.60 -3.94 -10.33
N ILE A 48 -5.30 -2.95 -9.75
CA ILE A 48 -5.32 -2.72 -8.29
C ILE A 48 -5.83 -3.96 -7.55
N ILE A 49 -6.95 -4.55 -8.00
CA ILE A 49 -7.55 -5.72 -7.38
C ILE A 49 -6.57 -6.91 -7.40
N LEU A 50 -5.92 -7.16 -8.53
CA LEU A 50 -4.94 -8.24 -8.66
C LEU A 50 -3.75 -8.05 -7.70
N LEU A 51 -3.28 -6.82 -7.52
CA LEU A 51 -2.22 -6.51 -6.56
C LEU A 51 -2.67 -6.71 -5.11
N GLU A 52 -3.86 -6.25 -4.77
CA GLU A 52 -4.43 -6.46 -3.44
C GLU A 52 -4.59 -7.95 -3.12
N LEU A 53 -5.11 -8.74 -4.06
CA LEU A 53 -5.21 -10.19 -3.91
C LEU A 53 -3.84 -10.86 -3.79
N ARG A 54 -2.87 -10.46 -4.61
CA ARG A 54 -1.48 -10.94 -4.52
C ARG A 54 -0.88 -10.68 -3.14
N LEU A 55 -1.11 -9.49 -2.57
CA LEU A 55 -0.60 -9.12 -1.25
C LEU A 55 -1.31 -9.91 -0.14
N ILE A 56 -2.64 -10.00 -0.18
CA ILE A 56 -3.45 -10.68 0.85
C ILE A 56 -3.17 -12.18 0.85
N LYS A 57 -3.06 -12.80 -0.32
CA LYS A 57 -2.76 -14.23 -0.47
C LYS A 57 -1.29 -14.54 -0.22
N GLY A 58 -0.39 -13.70 -0.71
CA GLY A 58 1.04 -13.96 -0.75
C GLY A 58 1.80 -13.51 0.49
N HIS A 59 1.41 -12.42 1.15
CA HIS A 59 2.14 -11.87 2.30
C HIS A 59 1.35 -11.93 3.60
N CYS A 60 0.04 -11.64 3.57
CA CYS A 60 -0.74 -11.58 4.80
C CYS A 60 -0.98 -12.97 5.44
N THR A 61 -0.98 -14.04 4.65
CA THR A 61 -1.12 -15.44 5.11
C THR A 61 0.03 -15.90 6.01
N ASP A 62 1.24 -15.41 5.77
CA ASP A 62 2.44 -15.70 6.56
C ASP A 62 2.72 -14.62 7.63
N CYS A 63 1.96 -13.52 7.67
CA CYS A 63 2.22 -12.41 8.58
C CYS A 63 1.74 -12.70 10.02
N TYR A 64 2.43 -12.17 11.02
CA TYR A 64 2.03 -12.22 12.43
C TYR A 64 0.57 -11.79 12.68
N TYR A 65 0.09 -10.81 11.90
CA TYR A 65 -1.26 -10.28 12.02
C TYR A 65 -2.32 -11.09 11.27
N TYR A 66 -2.01 -12.28 10.74
CA TYR A 66 -3.02 -13.19 10.19
C TYR A 66 -4.09 -13.50 11.27
N GLY A 67 -5.37 -13.30 10.94
CA GLY A 67 -6.47 -13.43 11.91
C GLY A 67 -6.60 -12.26 12.88
N LYS A 68 -5.69 -11.28 12.83
CA LYS A 68 -5.67 -10.08 13.68
C LYS A 68 -5.85 -8.81 12.86
N ARG A 69 -6.09 -7.69 13.54
CA ARG A 69 -6.14 -6.36 12.92
C ARG A 69 -4.73 -5.79 12.80
N CYS A 70 -4.17 -5.81 11.59
CA CYS A 70 -2.99 -5.00 11.26
C CYS A 70 -3.38 -3.54 10.96
N ALA A 71 -2.39 -2.66 10.80
CA ALA A 71 -2.61 -1.24 10.49
C ALA A 71 -3.46 -0.99 9.23
N PHE A 72 -3.53 -1.96 8.31
CA PHE A 72 -4.33 -1.88 7.08
C PHE A 72 -5.57 -2.79 7.11
N GLY A 73 -5.79 -3.56 8.18
CA GLY A 73 -6.90 -4.53 8.28
C GLY A 73 -6.75 -5.81 7.45
N LYS A 74 -5.80 -5.86 6.50
CA LYS A 74 -5.56 -6.97 5.57
C LYS A 74 -5.31 -8.33 6.23
N GLY A 75 -4.78 -8.37 7.44
CA GLY A 75 -4.57 -9.62 8.19
C GLY A 75 -5.86 -10.37 8.54
N LYS A 76 -6.92 -9.63 8.86
CA LYS A 76 -8.27 -10.19 9.12
C LYS A 76 -8.96 -10.62 7.82
N ILE A 77 -8.76 -9.85 6.75
CA ILE A 77 -9.27 -10.19 5.41
C ILE A 77 -8.62 -11.48 4.93
N SER A 78 -7.29 -11.59 5.04
CA SER A 78 -6.54 -12.79 4.63
C SER A 78 -7.03 -14.05 5.34
N SER A 79 -7.32 -14.00 6.64
CA SER A 79 -7.85 -15.15 7.37
C SER A 79 -9.28 -15.56 7.00
N ALA A 80 -10.06 -14.66 6.41
CA ALA A 80 -11.40 -14.99 5.95
C ALA A 80 -11.38 -15.74 4.60
N PHE A 81 -10.41 -15.43 3.73
CA PHE A 81 -10.36 -15.97 2.36
C PHE A 81 -9.29 -17.03 2.13
N PHE A 82 -8.24 -17.09 2.95
CA PHE A 82 -7.08 -17.96 2.74
C PHE A 82 -6.68 -18.70 4.01
N LYS A 83 -6.13 -19.91 3.85
CA LYS A 83 -5.58 -20.69 4.97
C LYS A 83 -4.29 -20.05 5.50
N LYS A 84 -4.02 -20.25 6.79
CA LYS A 84 -2.82 -19.72 7.44
C LYS A 84 -1.58 -20.37 6.84
N GLY A 85 -0.61 -19.55 6.48
CA GLY A 85 0.71 -20.00 6.04
C GLY A 85 1.66 -20.24 7.22
N LYS A 86 2.97 -20.33 6.95
CA LYS A 86 3.99 -20.49 7.99
C LYS A 86 4.63 -19.13 8.25
N SER A 87 4.63 -18.67 9.50
CA SER A 87 5.18 -17.35 9.85
C SER A 87 6.66 -17.18 9.51
N GLU A 88 7.43 -18.26 9.54
CA GLU A 88 8.83 -18.28 9.09
C GLU A 88 9.00 -17.88 7.63
N ASN A 89 8.03 -18.20 6.77
CA ASN A 89 8.10 -17.89 5.35
C ASN A 89 8.06 -16.37 5.12
N PHE A 90 7.45 -15.60 6.03
CA PHE A 90 7.41 -14.15 5.92
C PHE A 90 8.81 -13.54 6.01
N CYS A 91 9.62 -13.99 6.97
CA CYS A 91 10.99 -13.49 7.16
C CYS A 91 11.96 -13.98 6.09
N LYS A 92 11.68 -15.15 5.48
CA LYS A 92 12.48 -15.75 4.40
C LYS A 92 12.20 -15.12 3.03
N LYS A 93 11.04 -14.45 2.82
CA LYS A 93 10.74 -13.75 1.57
C LYS A 93 11.75 -12.63 1.34
N LYS A 94 12.44 -12.64 0.20
CA LYS A 94 13.24 -11.49 -0.25
C LYS A 94 12.32 -10.51 -0.95
N ILE A 95 12.22 -9.28 -0.45
CA ILE A 95 11.59 -8.21 -1.22
C ILE A 95 12.59 -7.81 -2.29
N THR A 96 12.24 -8.12 -3.54
CA THR A 96 13.00 -7.75 -4.73
C THR A 96 12.31 -6.56 -5.39
N TRP A 97 13.01 -5.80 -6.24
CA TRP A 97 12.40 -4.76 -7.08
C TRP A 97 11.14 -5.25 -7.83
N LYS A 98 11.12 -6.51 -8.29
CA LYS A 98 9.95 -7.16 -8.91
C LYS A 98 8.69 -7.22 -8.02
N SER A 99 8.84 -7.14 -6.70
CA SER A 99 7.71 -7.06 -5.76
C SER A 99 7.29 -5.64 -5.42
N LEU A 100 8.18 -4.64 -5.57
CA LEU A 100 7.91 -3.24 -5.25
C LEU A 100 7.41 -2.44 -6.44
N ILE A 101 7.94 -2.72 -7.64
CA ILE A 101 7.58 -2.03 -8.89
C ILE A 101 6.07 -2.04 -9.11
N PRO A 102 5.36 -3.17 -8.97
CA PRO A 102 3.93 -3.19 -9.24
C PRO A 102 3.14 -2.28 -8.30
N ASP A 103 3.48 -2.25 -7.02
CA ASP A 103 2.85 -1.35 -6.05
C ASP A 103 3.11 0.13 -6.38
N LEU A 104 4.32 0.46 -6.86
CA LEU A 104 4.66 1.82 -7.30
C LEU A 104 3.89 2.22 -8.58
N MET A 105 3.64 1.27 -9.49
CA MET A 105 2.93 1.53 -10.73
C MET A 105 1.49 2.02 -10.50
N VAL A 106 0.86 1.63 -9.39
CA VAL A 106 -0.50 2.07 -9.04
C VAL A 106 -0.61 3.60 -8.98
N SER A 107 0.42 4.27 -8.48
CA SER A 107 0.50 5.74 -8.42
C SER A 107 1.26 6.35 -9.60
N LEU A 108 2.28 5.65 -10.12
CA LEU A 108 3.14 6.19 -11.18
C LEU A 108 2.40 6.29 -12.51
N ILE A 109 1.58 5.29 -12.87
CA ILE A 109 0.84 5.30 -14.14
C ILE A 109 -0.13 6.49 -14.18
N PRO A 110 -1.04 6.70 -13.20
CA PRO A 110 -1.92 7.86 -13.23
C PRO A 110 -1.16 9.19 -13.14
N PHE A 111 -0.03 9.24 -12.43
CA PHE A 111 0.79 10.45 -12.37
C PHE A 111 1.34 10.85 -13.75
N VAL A 112 1.94 9.91 -14.48
CA VAL A 112 2.46 10.15 -15.84
C VAL A 112 1.33 10.52 -16.80
N VAL A 113 0.22 9.79 -16.76
CA VAL A 113 -0.97 10.09 -17.57
C VAL A 113 -1.49 11.51 -17.27
N GLY A 114 -1.58 11.87 -16.00
CA GLY A 114 -2.02 13.20 -15.58
C GLY A 114 -1.13 14.32 -16.11
N ILE A 115 0.20 14.14 -16.08
CA ILE A 115 1.15 15.11 -16.67
C ILE A 115 0.92 15.25 -18.18
N VAL A 116 0.80 14.14 -18.90
CA VAL A 116 0.58 14.16 -20.36
C VAL A 116 -0.74 14.86 -20.71
N LEU A 117 -1.81 14.60 -19.94
CA LEU A 117 -3.10 15.25 -20.13
C LEU A 117 -3.03 16.77 -19.85
N LEU A 118 -2.31 17.18 -18.82
CA LEU A 118 -2.11 18.59 -18.49
C LEU A 118 -1.35 19.36 -19.57
N ILE A 119 -0.36 18.72 -20.22
CA ILE A 119 0.39 19.31 -21.34
C ILE A 119 -0.51 19.48 -22.56
N LYS A 120 -1.40 18.51 -22.82
CA LYS A 120 -2.31 18.55 -23.98
C LYS A 120 -3.45 19.55 -23.79
N ASN A 121 -4.10 19.52 -22.63
CA ASN A 121 -5.25 20.36 -22.31
C ASN A 121 -5.21 20.71 -20.82
N PHE A 122 -4.64 21.89 -20.52
CA PHE A 122 -4.47 22.32 -19.15
C PHE A 122 -5.83 22.51 -18.44
N ASN A 123 -5.95 21.96 -17.24
CA ASN A 123 -7.13 22.09 -16.39
C ASN A 123 -6.71 22.09 -14.91
N TRP A 124 -7.21 23.07 -14.17
CA TRP A 124 -6.95 23.21 -12.74
C TRP A 124 -7.36 22.00 -11.90
N ILE A 125 -8.49 21.35 -12.23
CA ILE A 125 -8.97 20.16 -11.53
C ILE A 125 -7.99 19.00 -11.73
N PHE A 126 -7.45 18.82 -12.94
CA PHE A 126 -6.44 17.80 -13.20
C PHE A 126 -5.12 18.11 -12.51
N LEU A 127 -4.71 19.39 -12.49
CA LEU A 127 -3.50 19.80 -11.80
C LEU A 127 -3.59 19.49 -10.31
N LEU A 128 -4.70 19.89 -9.67
CA LEU A 128 -4.96 19.61 -8.26
C LEU A 128 -5.01 18.09 -7.99
N SER A 129 -5.62 17.32 -8.89
CA SER A 129 -5.68 15.85 -8.77
C SER A 129 -4.28 15.21 -8.82
N VAL A 130 -3.43 15.64 -9.75
CA VAL A 130 -2.06 15.13 -9.89
C VAL A 130 -1.21 15.52 -8.68
N ILE A 131 -1.32 16.76 -8.20
CA ILE A 131 -0.63 17.22 -6.98
C ILE A 131 -1.11 16.42 -5.76
N ALA A 132 -2.42 16.25 -5.59
CA ALA A 132 -2.99 15.47 -4.50
C ALA A 132 -2.53 14.01 -4.54
N LEU A 133 -2.49 13.39 -5.73
CA LEU A 133 -1.97 12.03 -5.91
C LEU A 133 -0.51 11.93 -5.47
N PHE A 134 0.33 12.88 -5.89
CA PHE A 134 1.74 12.92 -5.51
C PHE A 134 1.93 13.08 -3.99
N VAL A 135 1.22 14.03 -3.38
CA VAL A 135 1.29 14.30 -1.93
C VAL A 135 0.80 13.10 -1.12
N LEU A 136 -0.33 12.50 -1.48
CA LEU A 136 -0.87 11.34 -0.75
C LEU A 136 0.05 10.12 -0.91
N THR A 137 0.58 9.89 -2.11
CA THR A 137 1.47 8.74 -2.37
C THR A 137 2.81 8.87 -1.66
N SER A 138 3.39 10.07 -1.62
CA SER A 138 4.70 10.32 -0.99
C SER A 138 4.55 10.56 0.51
N ILE A 139 3.97 11.69 0.89
CA ILE A 139 3.84 12.18 2.26
C ILE A 139 2.78 11.38 3.01
N GLY A 140 1.59 11.17 2.42
CA GLY A 140 0.49 10.47 3.08
C GLY A 140 0.87 9.04 3.49
N ASN A 141 1.28 8.22 2.52
CA ASN A 141 1.78 6.87 2.78
C ASN A 141 3.04 6.88 3.66
N GLY A 142 3.95 7.85 3.48
CA GLY A 142 5.14 8.02 4.30
C GLY A 142 4.81 8.21 5.78
N ILE A 143 3.86 9.10 6.10
CA ILE A 143 3.39 9.36 7.47
C ILE A 143 2.67 8.15 8.04
N ILE A 144 1.75 7.54 7.29
CA ILE A 144 1.03 6.34 7.75
C ILE A 144 2.03 5.23 8.06
N ARG A 145 2.94 4.92 7.15
CA ARG A 145 3.90 3.83 7.32
C ARG A 145 4.90 4.14 8.44
N SER A 146 5.47 5.33 8.49
CA SER A 146 6.51 5.67 9.47
C SER A 146 5.97 5.91 10.88
N ARG A 147 4.86 6.65 11.04
CA ARG A 147 4.36 7.09 12.35
C ARG A 147 3.27 6.20 12.93
N LEU A 148 2.40 5.62 12.08
CA LEU A 148 1.20 4.92 12.53
C LEU A 148 1.32 3.39 12.40
N ALA A 149 1.85 2.88 11.30
CA ALA A 149 1.93 1.45 11.02
C ALA A 149 3.25 0.85 11.50
N CYS A 150 4.36 1.05 10.79
CA CYS A 150 5.61 0.33 11.02
C CYS A 150 6.23 0.59 12.40
N LYS A 151 5.99 1.76 13.01
CA LYS A 151 6.48 2.10 14.36
C LYS A 151 5.99 1.14 15.45
N TYR A 152 4.75 0.66 15.34
CA TYR A 152 4.11 -0.18 16.35
C TYR A 152 3.86 -1.63 15.87
N CYS A 153 4.57 -2.04 14.81
CA CYS A 153 4.34 -3.31 14.12
C CYS A 153 5.14 -4.45 14.75
N LYS A 154 4.45 -5.46 15.30
CA LYS A 154 5.10 -6.65 15.86
C LYS A 154 5.84 -7.49 14.81
N GLN A 155 5.35 -7.53 13.57
CA GLN A 155 6.05 -8.21 12.47
C GLN A 155 7.41 -7.57 12.19
N LYS A 156 7.57 -6.25 12.40
CA LYS A 156 8.87 -5.57 12.28
C LYS A 156 9.89 -6.12 13.27
N GLN A 157 9.47 -6.33 14.52
CA GLN A 157 10.32 -6.87 15.60
C GLN A 157 10.73 -8.34 15.37
N ILE A 158 9.83 -9.14 14.79
CA ILE A 158 10.10 -10.55 14.46
C ILE A 158 10.98 -10.67 13.20
N GLY A 159 10.83 -9.75 12.27
CA GLY A 159 11.55 -9.71 11.01
C GLY A 159 10.66 -9.21 9.89
N CYS A 160 11.00 -8.05 9.33
CA CYS A 160 10.36 -7.52 8.13
C CYS A 160 11.37 -7.50 6.98
N PRO A 161 11.10 -8.18 5.85
CA PRO A 161 12.03 -8.18 4.73
C PRO A 161 12.14 -6.79 4.06
N ALA A 162 11.16 -5.89 4.28
CA ALA A 162 11.26 -4.50 3.86
C ALA A 162 12.30 -3.72 4.66
N GLN A 163 12.49 -4.04 5.94
CA GLN A 163 13.47 -3.36 6.77
C GLN A 163 14.90 -3.59 6.24
N LYS A 164 15.21 -4.79 5.75
CA LYS A 164 16.49 -5.11 5.11
C LYS A 164 16.80 -4.29 3.86
N LEU A 165 15.78 -3.75 3.18
CA LEU A 165 15.97 -2.84 2.02
C LEU A 165 16.30 -1.41 2.45
N PHE A 166 15.79 -0.98 3.60
CA PHE A 166 16.01 0.37 4.14
C PHE A 166 17.20 0.43 5.12
N GLU A 167 17.62 -0.70 5.70
CA GLU A 167 18.85 -0.85 6.52
C GLU A 167 20.11 -1.05 5.67
N LYS A 168 20.16 -0.48 4.46
CA LYS A 168 21.28 -0.72 3.55
C LYS A 168 22.60 -0.27 4.19
N LYS A 169 23.53 -1.23 4.33
CA LYS A 169 24.99 -1.08 4.37
C LYS A 169 25.47 0.28 4.89
N ASN A 170 25.71 0.37 6.19
CA ASN A 170 26.93 1.04 6.63
C ASN A 170 28.10 0.11 6.34
#